data_AF-A0AAV7X6Q2-F1
#
_entry.id   AF-A0AAV7X6Q2-F1
#
_cell.length_a   1.000
_cell.length_b   1.000
_cell.length_c   1.000
_cell.angle_alpha   90.00
_cell.angle_beta   90.00
_cell.angle_gamma   90.00
#
_symmetry.space_group_name_H-M   'P 1'
#
loop_
_entity.id
_entity.type
_entity.pdbx_description
1 polymer ?
#
loop_
_entity_poly.entity_id
_entity_poly.type
_entity_poly.pdbx_seq_one_letter_code
_entity_poly.pdbx_strand_id
1 'polypeptide(L)'
;MCSAVPADGAPVPPSFAVEYLRSLKFIGDVGDPSSGLVTPEVIRDAQAELGLARSGVLDGPTLDLFSKPRCGVSPHWLGGAHSSPRSRRFSTIGSRNEIVTYKVSAYSANLSMAEVDMAVEGAFRRVESATLLRFARAPPSAATWNIDIAFVPDEHGCVAPFGATVLAHALAPKDGGDFHLKDSVDFRVNSLDYVASHELLHSIGVGHSVDPGSLMYPVYRDVSPGSDLLSADDRDVLALLYSRP
;
A
#
# COMPACT_ATOMS: atom_id res chain seq x y z
N MET A 1 12.67 20.65 -39.74
CA MET A 1 13.29 21.67 -38.86
C MET A 1 13.28 21.11 -37.45
N CYS A 2 14.35 21.39 -36.71
CA CYS A 2 14.90 20.60 -35.61
C CYS A 2 13.96 20.32 -34.44
N SER A 3 14.03 19.07 -33.95
CA SER A 3 13.60 18.70 -32.60
C SER A 3 14.32 19.55 -31.57
N ALA A 4 13.56 20.14 -30.65
CA ALA A 4 14.09 20.86 -29.52
C ALA A 4 14.84 19.87 -28.60
N VAL A 5 16.14 20.05 -28.47
CA VAL A 5 16.96 19.46 -27.40
C VAL A 5 16.59 20.22 -26.11
N PRO A 6 16.17 19.57 -25.03
CA PRO A 6 15.98 20.26 -23.76
C PRO A 6 17.31 20.85 -23.32
N ALA A 7 17.29 22.12 -22.94
CA ALA A 7 18.39 22.74 -22.24
C ALA A 7 18.62 21.99 -20.92
N ASP A 8 19.90 21.83 -20.57
CA ASP A 8 20.46 21.09 -19.44
C ASP A 8 20.59 19.58 -19.70
N GLY A 9 21.84 19.12 -19.85
CA GLY A 9 22.23 17.71 -20.07
C GLY A 9 21.94 16.76 -18.90
N ALA A 10 20.80 16.94 -18.22
CA ALA A 10 20.29 16.01 -17.24
C ALA A 10 19.83 14.72 -17.95
N PRO A 11 20.19 13.54 -17.44
CA PRO A 11 19.77 12.28 -18.03
C PRO A 11 18.24 12.14 -17.98
N VAL A 12 17.67 11.65 -19.08
CA VAL A 12 16.23 11.35 -19.17
C VAL A 12 15.91 10.24 -18.14
N PRO A 13 14.93 10.44 -17.24
CA PRO A 13 14.53 9.41 -16.28
C PRO A 13 14.10 8.10 -16.97
N PRO A 14 14.47 6.93 -16.44
CA PRO A 14 13.96 5.65 -16.91
C PRO A 14 12.43 5.61 -16.86
N SER A 15 11.78 4.99 -17.86
CA SER A 15 10.31 4.94 -17.96
C SER A 15 9.64 4.36 -16.71
N PHE A 16 10.19 3.28 -16.16
CA PHE A 16 9.65 2.65 -14.94
C PHE A 16 9.72 3.58 -13.73
N ALA A 17 10.72 4.46 -13.64
CA ALA A 17 10.82 5.43 -12.55
C ALA A 17 9.75 6.52 -12.68
N VAL A 18 9.47 6.95 -13.90
CA VAL A 18 8.36 7.88 -14.19
C VAL A 18 7.01 7.24 -13.84
N GLU A 19 6.82 5.96 -14.17
CA GLU A 19 5.62 5.19 -13.83
C GLU A 19 5.44 5.04 -12.31
N TYR A 20 6.52 4.75 -11.59
CA TYR A 20 6.53 4.71 -10.12
C TYR A 20 6.04 6.05 -9.53
N LEU A 21 6.65 7.16 -9.95
CA LEU A 21 6.31 8.49 -9.43
C LEU A 21 4.86 8.88 -9.75
N ARG A 22 4.38 8.55 -10.95
CA ARG A 22 3.01 8.83 -11.39
C ARG A 22 1.98 8.01 -10.64
N SER A 23 2.21 6.70 -10.49
CA SER A 23 1.27 5.81 -9.80
C SER A 23 1.07 6.17 -8.33
N LEU A 24 2.08 6.78 -7.68
CA LEU A 24 1.97 7.30 -6.32
C LEU A 24 1.55 8.78 -6.23
N LYS A 25 1.26 9.41 -7.38
CA LYS A 25 0.82 10.82 -7.50
C LYS A 25 1.86 11.84 -7.04
N PHE A 26 3.16 11.53 -7.15
CA PHE A 26 4.21 12.54 -7.03
C PHE A 26 4.29 13.46 -8.26
N ILE A 27 3.82 12.96 -9.42
CA ILE A 27 3.67 13.71 -10.65
C ILE A 27 2.27 13.45 -11.24
N GLY A 28 1.78 14.38 -12.06
CA GLY A 28 0.47 14.28 -12.71
C GLY A 28 0.38 13.17 -13.77
N ASP A 29 -0.86 12.83 -14.13
CA ASP A 29 -1.15 11.81 -15.14
C ASP A 29 -0.82 12.28 -16.56
N VAL A 30 -0.68 11.34 -17.49
CA VAL A 30 -0.36 11.66 -18.90
C VAL A 30 -1.51 12.46 -19.52
N GLY A 31 -1.19 13.61 -20.12
CA GLY A 31 -2.18 14.51 -20.73
C GLY A 31 -2.73 15.58 -19.78
N ASP A 32 -2.37 15.55 -18.51
CA ASP A 32 -2.64 16.65 -17.57
C ASP A 32 -1.69 17.83 -17.89
N PRO A 33 -2.20 19.05 -18.17
CA PRO A 33 -1.37 20.23 -18.36
C PRO A 33 -0.54 20.60 -17.11
N SER A 34 -0.86 20.02 -15.95
CA SER A 34 -0.09 20.10 -14.71
C SER A 34 0.83 18.89 -14.47
N SER A 35 1.03 18.01 -15.48
CA SER A 35 1.93 16.86 -15.40
C SER A 35 3.34 17.30 -14.97
N GLY A 36 3.59 17.17 -13.66
CA GLY A 36 4.83 17.60 -13.04
C GLY A 36 6.02 16.97 -13.73
N LEU A 37 7.03 17.80 -14.01
CA LEU A 37 8.35 17.31 -14.41
C LEU A 37 8.91 16.45 -13.27
N VAL A 38 9.70 15.43 -13.60
CA VAL A 38 10.50 14.72 -12.60
C VAL A 38 11.62 15.67 -12.16
N THR A 39 11.38 16.42 -11.10
CA THR A 39 12.36 17.36 -10.54
C THR A 39 13.12 16.73 -9.37
N PRO A 40 14.28 17.29 -8.98
CA PRO A 40 14.98 16.86 -7.78
C PRO A 40 14.11 16.92 -6.51
N GLU A 41 13.18 17.86 -6.39
CA GLU A 41 12.23 17.95 -5.27
C GLU A 41 11.30 16.73 -5.24
N VAL A 42 10.69 16.39 -6.38
CA VAL A 42 9.84 15.20 -6.54
C VAL A 42 10.60 13.93 -6.15
N ILE A 43 11.86 13.81 -6.59
CA ILE A 43 12.70 12.67 -6.26
C ILE A 43 13.00 12.63 -4.75
N ARG A 44 13.30 13.78 -4.13
CA ARG A 44 13.55 13.87 -2.67
C ARG A 44 12.34 13.47 -1.85
N ASP A 45 11.14 13.80 -2.29
CA ASP A 45 9.90 13.41 -1.62
C ASP A 45 9.66 11.91 -1.74
N ALA A 46 9.85 11.33 -2.93
CA ALA A 46 9.77 9.87 -3.10
C ALA A 46 10.84 9.11 -2.29
N GLN A 47 12.07 9.62 -2.24
CA GLN A 47 13.15 9.07 -1.41
C GLN A 47 12.80 9.13 0.09
N ALA A 48 12.14 10.20 0.52
CA ALA A 48 11.73 10.35 1.92
C ALA A 48 10.73 9.27 2.36
N GLU A 49 9.79 8.90 1.49
CA GLU A 49 8.81 7.83 1.75
C GLU A 49 9.45 6.43 1.82
N LEU A 50 10.64 6.27 1.23
CA LEU A 50 11.42 5.04 1.25
C LEU A 50 12.51 5.02 2.33
N GLY A 51 12.57 6.05 3.19
CA GLY A 51 13.63 6.17 4.19
C GLY A 51 15.04 6.36 3.61
N LEU A 52 15.14 6.75 2.33
CA LEU A 52 16.41 6.99 1.66
C LEU A 52 16.96 8.39 1.98
N ALA A 53 18.26 8.56 1.72
CA ALA A 53 18.86 9.87 1.66
C ALA A 53 18.21 10.69 0.53
N ARG A 54 17.80 11.92 0.84
CA ARG A 54 17.12 12.84 -0.09
C ARG A 54 18.11 13.49 -1.05
N SER A 55 18.75 12.69 -1.91
CA SER A 55 19.74 13.15 -2.89
C SER A 55 19.10 13.98 -4.01
N GLY A 56 17.82 13.77 -4.32
CA GLY A 56 17.14 14.40 -5.45
C GLY A 56 17.61 13.88 -6.81
N VAL A 57 18.30 12.75 -6.81
CA VAL A 57 18.80 12.07 -8.00
C VAL A 57 18.26 10.65 -8.01
N LEU A 58 17.89 10.15 -9.18
CA LEU A 58 17.54 8.74 -9.40
C LEU A 58 18.81 7.87 -9.35
N ASP A 59 19.40 7.77 -8.17
CA ASP A 59 20.58 6.96 -7.90
C ASP A 59 20.26 5.45 -7.85
N GLY A 60 21.31 4.62 -7.82
CA GLY A 60 21.18 3.16 -7.81
C GLY A 60 20.23 2.62 -6.73
N PRO A 61 20.37 3.03 -5.45
CA PRO A 61 19.45 2.63 -4.38
C PRO A 61 17.98 3.04 -4.64
N THR A 62 17.76 4.26 -5.16
CA THR A 62 16.41 4.74 -5.50
C THR A 62 15.78 3.89 -6.60
N LEU A 63 16.53 3.63 -7.68
CA LEU A 63 16.05 2.84 -8.81
C LEU A 63 15.81 1.37 -8.46
N ASP A 64 16.67 0.78 -7.60
CA ASP A 64 16.48 -0.57 -7.07
C ASP A 64 15.12 -0.69 -6.37
N LEU A 65 14.82 0.22 -5.43
CA LEU A 65 13.53 0.20 -4.72
C LEU A 65 12.33 0.50 -5.64
N PHE A 66 12.46 1.41 -6.61
CA PHE A 66 11.36 1.71 -7.55
C PHE A 66 10.96 0.50 -8.41
N SER A 67 11.91 -0.42 -8.64
CA SER A 67 11.70 -1.62 -9.44
C SER A 67 11.15 -2.82 -8.66
N LYS A 68 11.07 -2.74 -7.33
CA LYS A 68 10.64 -3.87 -6.48
C LYS A 68 9.12 -3.92 -6.32
N PRO A 69 8.55 -5.13 -6.11
CA PRO A 69 7.15 -5.29 -5.79
C PRO A 69 6.73 -4.47 -4.56
N ARG A 70 5.56 -3.84 -4.62
CA ARG A 70 5.13 -2.85 -3.61
C ARG A 70 3.62 -2.77 -3.43
N CYS A 71 3.22 -2.13 -2.34
CA CYS A 71 1.87 -1.62 -2.10
C CYS A 71 1.59 -0.41 -3.01
N GLY A 72 0.38 -0.32 -3.56
CA GLY A 72 -0.10 0.75 -4.44
C GLY A 72 -0.58 2.02 -3.75
N VAL A 73 -0.74 2.00 -2.42
CA VAL A 73 -1.28 3.13 -1.64
C VAL A 73 -0.34 4.34 -1.71
N SER A 74 -0.88 5.49 -2.14
CA SER A 74 -0.13 6.75 -2.20
C SER A 74 0.19 7.26 -0.78
N PRO A 75 1.37 7.88 -0.54
CA PRO A 75 1.64 8.57 0.73
C PRO A 75 0.62 9.67 1.04
N HIS A 76 -0.13 10.14 0.05
CA HIS A 76 -1.19 11.15 0.19
C HIS A 76 -2.60 10.57 0.44
N TRP A 77 -2.73 9.25 0.63
CA TRP A 77 -4.01 8.53 0.71
C TRP A 77 -5.00 9.08 1.76
N LEU A 78 -4.52 9.62 2.88
CA LEU A 78 -5.39 10.24 3.90
C LEU A 78 -5.89 11.65 3.53
N GLY A 79 -5.50 12.20 2.39
CA GLY A 79 -5.87 13.54 1.94
C GLY A 79 -4.94 14.64 2.46
N GLY A 80 -3.70 14.30 2.83
CA GLY A 80 -2.68 15.28 3.18
C GLY A 80 -2.09 15.95 1.92
N ALA A 81 -2.06 17.29 1.90
CA ALA A 81 -1.40 18.04 0.83
C ALA A 81 0.09 17.64 0.69
N HIS A 82 0.62 17.73 -0.54
CA HIS A 82 2.01 17.42 -0.96
C HIS A 82 3.15 18.13 -0.18
N SER A 83 2.85 18.87 0.89
CA SER A 83 3.77 19.79 1.55
C SER A 83 3.71 19.76 3.08
N SER A 84 2.94 18.84 3.69
CA SER A 84 2.99 18.68 5.15
C SER A 84 3.95 17.55 5.55
N PRO A 85 5.12 17.84 6.16
CA PRO A 85 5.98 16.84 6.80
C PRO A 85 5.33 16.15 8.02
N ARG A 86 4.05 16.48 8.29
CA ARG A 86 3.19 15.87 9.30
C ARG A 86 1.88 15.39 8.67
N SER A 87 1.92 14.77 7.50
CA SER A 87 0.86 13.82 7.13
C SER A 87 0.76 12.83 8.29
N ARG A 88 -0.39 12.77 8.98
CA ARG A 88 -0.57 11.76 10.02
C ARG A 88 -0.43 10.42 9.30
N ARG A 89 0.53 9.58 9.70
CA ARG A 89 0.63 8.19 9.21
C ARG A 89 -0.57 7.35 9.67
N PHE A 90 -1.63 7.94 10.21
CA PHE A 90 -2.78 7.18 10.63
C PHE A 90 -4.08 7.98 10.70
N SER A 91 -5.18 7.24 10.65
CA SER A 91 -6.55 7.64 10.94
C SER A 91 -7.25 6.53 11.73
N THR A 92 -8.33 6.85 12.43
CA THR A 92 -9.11 5.86 13.17
C THR A 92 -10.26 5.33 12.33
N ILE A 93 -10.46 4.02 12.26
CA ILE A 93 -11.79 3.46 11.98
C ILE A 93 -12.66 3.75 13.19
N GLY A 94 -13.77 4.46 12.99
CA GLY A 94 -14.94 4.43 13.90
C GLY A 94 -14.62 4.44 15.40
N SER A 95 -15.31 3.58 16.15
CA SER A 95 -15.09 3.40 17.59
C SER A 95 -14.16 2.20 17.86
N ARG A 96 -13.32 2.29 18.91
CA ARG A 96 -12.31 1.27 19.28
C ARG A 96 -12.88 -0.10 19.70
N ASN A 97 -14.20 -0.21 19.87
CA ASN A 97 -14.90 -1.37 20.43
C ASN A 97 -15.82 -2.08 19.41
N GLU A 98 -15.68 -1.78 18.12
CA GLU A 98 -16.51 -2.40 17.07
C GLU A 98 -15.89 -3.69 16.53
N ILE A 99 -16.74 -4.68 16.26
CA ILE A 99 -16.37 -5.86 15.47
C ILE A 99 -16.33 -5.42 14.01
N VAL A 100 -15.14 -5.45 13.40
CA VAL A 100 -14.93 -5.14 11.99
C VAL A 100 -15.22 -6.39 11.17
N THR A 101 -16.27 -6.33 10.36
CA THR A 101 -16.67 -7.46 9.52
C THR A 101 -16.01 -7.42 8.15
N TYR A 102 -15.58 -8.57 7.63
CA TYR A 102 -14.94 -8.64 6.31
C TYR A 102 -15.54 -9.72 5.42
N LYS A 103 -15.35 -9.58 4.10
CA LYS A 103 -15.72 -10.58 3.11
C LYS A 103 -14.60 -10.72 2.07
N VAL A 104 -14.45 -11.91 1.50
CA VAL A 104 -13.70 -12.11 0.25
C VAL A 104 -14.72 -12.26 -0.87
N SER A 105 -14.83 -11.27 -1.75
CA SER A 105 -15.83 -11.22 -2.83
C SER A 105 -15.35 -11.84 -4.13
N ALA A 106 -14.05 -11.75 -4.43
CA ALA A 106 -13.41 -12.38 -5.57
C ALA A 106 -12.15 -13.10 -5.10
N TYR A 107 -12.00 -14.38 -5.46
CA TYR A 107 -10.86 -15.21 -5.09
C TYR A 107 -9.85 -15.28 -6.22
N SER A 108 -8.60 -15.57 -5.86
CA SER A 108 -7.52 -15.75 -6.82
C SER A 108 -7.83 -16.87 -7.82
N ALA A 109 -7.42 -16.68 -9.08
CA ALA A 109 -7.41 -17.74 -10.08
C ALA A 109 -6.35 -18.83 -9.82
N ASN A 110 -5.31 -18.53 -9.01
CA ASN A 110 -4.12 -19.37 -8.86
C ASN A 110 -4.06 -20.11 -7.51
N LEU A 111 -4.86 -19.69 -6.51
CA LEU A 111 -4.95 -20.32 -5.19
C LEU A 111 -6.33 -20.92 -4.95
N SER A 112 -6.38 -22.00 -4.19
CA SER A 112 -7.67 -22.52 -3.72
C SER A 112 -8.33 -21.54 -2.74
N MET A 113 -9.66 -21.56 -2.67
CA MET A 113 -10.40 -20.72 -1.72
C MET A 113 -9.92 -20.93 -0.27
N ALA A 114 -9.59 -22.18 0.09
CA ALA A 114 -9.08 -22.51 1.42
C ALA A 114 -7.70 -21.91 1.71
N GLU A 115 -6.81 -21.84 0.71
CA GLU A 115 -5.50 -21.19 0.84
C GLU A 115 -5.63 -19.68 0.98
N VAL A 116 -6.52 -19.06 0.21
CA VAL A 116 -6.86 -17.64 0.35
C VAL A 116 -7.43 -17.36 1.74
N ASP A 117 -8.42 -18.14 2.17
CA ASP A 117 -9.05 -17.98 3.49
C ASP A 117 -8.03 -18.13 4.62
N MET A 118 -7.15 -19.13 4.53
CA MET A 118 -6.10 -19.36 5.52
C MET A 118 -5.15 -18.16 5.63
N ALA A 119 -4.72 -17.59 4.50
CA ALA A 119 -3.84 -16.43 4.48
C ALA A 119 -4.53 -15.17 5.03
N VAL A 120 -5.77 -14.92 4.60
CA VAL A 120 -6.57 -13.77 5.04
C VAL A 120 -6.87 -13.86 6.54
N GLU A 121 -7.30 -15.01 7.04
CA GLU A 121 -7.50 -15.24 8.48
C GLU A 121 -6.21 -15.13 9.28
N GLY A 122 -5.06 -15.48 8.68
CA GLY A 122 -3.74 -15.23 9.26
C GLY A 122 -3.48 -13.74 9.48
N ALA A 123 -3.77 -12.92 8.46
CA ALA A 123 -3.63 -11.46 8.52
C ALA A 123 -4.51 -10.84 9.61
N PHE A 124 -5.79 -11.19 9.65
CA PHE A 124 -6.71 -10.69 10.67
C PHE A 124 -6.27 -11.08 12.09
N ARG A 125 -5.95 -12.35 12.34
CA ARG A 125 -5.49 -12.81 13.67
C ARG A 125 -4.23 -12.09 14.13
N ARG A 126 -3.32 -11.77 13.22
CA ARG A 126 -2.10 -11.01 13.54
C ARG A 126 -2.43 -9.61 14.04
N VAL A 127 -3.32 -8.91 13.35
CA VAL A 127 -3.77 -7.57 13.76
C VAL A 127 -4.57 -7.63 15.07
N GLU A 128 -5.44 -8.63 15.25
CA GLU A 128 -6.16 -8.84 16.53
C GLU A 128 -5.20 -9.04 17.70
N SER A 129 -4.10 -9.76 17.50
CA SER A 129 -3.13 -10.04 18.57
C SER A 129 -2.42 -8.78 19.10
N ALA A 130 -2.43 -7.69 18.32
CA ALA A 130 -1.79 -6.43 18.63
C ALA A 130 -2.79 -5.27 18.93
N THR A 131 -4.10 -5.53 18.88
CA THR A 131 -5.13 -4.49 19.03
C THR A 131 -6.31 -4.95 19.90
N LEU A 132 -7.18 -4.03 20.31
CA LEU A 132 -8.49 -4.38 20.90
C LEU A 132 -9.57 -4.63 19.86
N LEU A 133 -9.27 -4.45 18.57
CA LEU A 133 -10.21 -4.77 17.50
C LEU A 133 -10.53 -6.25 17.49
N ARG A 134 -11.71 -6.56 16.94
CA ARG A 134 -12.16 -7.91 16.66
C ARG A 134 -12.62 -7.96 15.22
N PHE A 135 -12.29 -9.04 14.52
CA PHE A 135 -12.70 -9.23 13.14
C PHE A 135 -13.55 -10.48 13.00
N ALA A 136 -14.54 -10.40 12.12
CA ALA A 136 -15.41 -11.52 11.84
C ALA A 136 -15.72 -11.59 10.35
N ARG A 137 -15.64 -12.79 9.79
CA ARG A 137 -16.10 -13.01 8.41
C ARG A 137 -17.61 -12.80 8.37
N ALA A 138 -18.06 -11.93 7.46
CA ALA A 138 -19.47 -11.69 7.24
C ALA A 138 -20.15 -12.97 6.71
N PRO A 139 -21.33 -13.35 7.25
CA PRO A 139 -22.06 -14.49 6.73
C PRO A 139 -22.46 -14.24 5.27
N PRO A 140 -22.66 -15.29 4.44
CA PRO A 140 -23.05 -15.13 3.04
C PRO A 140 -24.33 -14.31 2.83
N SER A 141 -25.22 -14.29 3.82
CA SER A 141 -26.48 -13.54 3.81
C SER A 141 -26.36 -12.09 4.33
N ALA A 142 -25.18 -11.63 4.73
CA ALA A 142 -24.98 -10.28 5.24
C ALA A 142 -25.28 -9.25 4.16
N ALA A 143 -26.08 -8.24 4.51
CA ALA A 143 -26.38 -7.12 3.61
C ALA A 143 -25.26 -6.07 3.56
N THR A 144 -24.42 -6.01 4.60
CA THR A 144 -23.33 -5.04 4.75
C THR A 144 -22.11 -5.69 5.40
N TRP A 145 -20.93 -5.20 5.07
CA TRP A 145 -19.64 -5.54 5.70
C TRP A 145 -18.78 -4.28 5.80
N ASN A 146 -17.70 -4.33 6.58
CA ASN A 146 -16.78 -3.20 6.74
C ASN A 146 -15.61 -3.23 5.78
N ILE A 147 -15.10 -4.40 5.38
CA ILE A 147 -13.94 -4.55 4.49
C ILE A 147 -14.24 -5.63 3.46
N ASP A 148 -14.22 -5.28 2.18
CA ASP A 148 -14.17 -6.25 1.08
C ASP A 148 -12.72 -6.55 0.67
N ILE A 149 -12.50 -7.80 0.28
CA ILE A 149 -11.22 -8.32 -0.19
C ILE A 149 -11.46 -8.95 -1.55
N ALA A 150 -10.78 -8.45 -2.58
CA ALA A 150 -10.98 -8.94 -3.94
C ALA A 150 -9.66 -9.11 -4.69
N PHE A 151 -9.51 -10.27 -5.33
CA PHE A 151 -8.51 -10.45 -6.38
C PHE A 151 -9.08 -9.87 -7.69
N VAL A 152 -8.37 -8.90 -8.27
CA VAL A 152 -8.84 -8.11 -9.42
C VAL A 152 -7.77 -8.00 -10.50
N PRO A 153 -8.17 -7.81 -11.78
CA PRO A 153 -7.23 -7.53 -12.86
C PRO A 153 -6.54 -6.17 -12.68
N ASP A 154 -5.47 -5.95 -13.45
CA ASP A 154 -4.69 -4.70 -13.43
C ASP A 154 -5.57 -3.46 -13.57
N GLU A 155 -6.43 -3.45 -14.59
CA GLU A 155 -7.47 -2.44 -14.79
C GLU A 155 -8.74 -2.84 -14.05
N HIS A 156 -9.08 -2.09 -12.99
CA HIS A 156 -10.25 -2.31 -12.18
C HIS A 156 -10.86 -0.98 -11.72
N GLY A 157 -12.17 -0.94 -11.51
CA GLY A 157 -12.97 0.29 -11.43
C GLY A 157 -12.80 1.17 -10.17
N CYS A 158 -11.71 1.03 -9.41
CA CYS A 158 -11.42 1.83 -8.22
C CYS A 158 -10.10 2.62 -8.38
N VAL A 159 -9.45 2.96 -7.27
CA VAL A 159 -8.09 3.54 -7.16
C VAL A 159 -7.16 3.06 -8.27
N ALA A 160 -6.22 3.94 -8.67
CA ALA A 160 -5.31 3.79 -9.81
C ALA A 160 -4.97 2.33 -10.20
N PRO A 161 -5.00 1.99 -11.50
CA PRO A 161 -4.72 0.63 -11.98
C PRO A 161 -3.39 0.07 -11.45
N PHE A 162 -3.30 -1.26 -11.37
CA PHE A 162 -2.05 -1.88 -10.94
C PHE A 162 -0.96 -1.72 -12.00
N GLY A 163 0.04 -0.90 -11.70
CA GLY A 163 1.28 -0.83 -12.47
C GLY A 163 2.12 -2.11 -12.38
N ALA A 164 3.26 -2.12 -13.07
CA ALA A 164 4.09 -3.33 -13.18
C ALA A 164 4.56 -3.90 -11.83
N THR A 165 4.83 -3.04 -10.83
CA THR A 165 5.37 -3.44 -9.52
C THR A 165 4.32 -3.43 -8.40
N VAL A 166 3.09 -3.01 -8.68
CA VAL A 166 2.03 -2.95 -7.64
C VAL A 166 1.37 -4.31 -7.52
N LEU A 167 1.41 -4.92 -6.32
CA LEU A 167 0.76 -6.21 -6.07
C LEU A 167 -0.61 -6.10 -5.41
N ALA A 168 -0.85 -5.02 -4.68
CA ALA A 168 -2.09 -4.78 -3.96
C ALA A 168 -2.22 -3.29 -3.58
N HIS A 169 -3.42 -2.89 -3.19
CA HIS A 169 -3.67 -1.61 -2.49
C HIS A 169 -4.90 -1.69 -1.62
N ALA A 170 -5.06 -0.72 -0.72
CA ALA A 170 -6.21 -0.58 0.15
C ALA A 170 -6.80 0.82 0.10
N LEU A 171 -8.08 0.90 0.43
CA LEU A 171 -8.81 2.14 0.67
C LEU A 171 -8.62 2.58 2.12
N ALA A 172 -8.70 3.90 2.33
CA ALA A 172 -8.75 4.43 3.68
C ALA A 172 -10.03 4.01 4.41
N PRO A 173 -10.02 3.96 5.76
CA PRO A 173 -11.22 3.78 6.58
C PRO A 173 -12.42 4.60 6.12
N LYS A 174 -12.19 5.87 5.81
CA LYS A 174 -13.21 6.83 5.37
C LYS A 174 -13.82 6.50 4.00
N ASP A 175 -13.09 5.73 3.20
CA ASP A 175 -13.42 5.36 1.82
C ASP A 175 -13.91 3.90 1.74
N GLY A 176 -14.09 3.22 2.88
CA GLY A 176 -14.62 1.87 2.97
C GLY A 176 -13.62 0.83 3.45
N GLY A 177 -12.31 1.09 3.46
CA GLY A 177 -11.32 0.14 3.98
C GLY A 177 -11.12 -1.11 3.12
N ASP A 178 -11.83 -1.28 2.00
CA ASP A 178 -11.65 -2.42 1.09
C ASP A 178 -10.20 -2.48 0.57
N PHE A 179 -9.70 -3.68 0.31
CA PHE A 179 -8.40 -3.83 -0.33
C PHE A 179 -8.42 -4.86 -1.47
N HIS A 180 -7.63 -4.57 -2.48
CA HIS A 180 -7.55 -5.36 -3.70
C HIS A 180 -6.17 -5.94 -3.88
N LEU A 181 -6.14 -7.19 -4.34
CA LEU A 181 -4.95 -7.96 -4.66
C LEU A 181 -4.92 -8.18 -6.17
N LYS A 182 -3.73 -8.05 -6.77
CA LYS A 182 -3.55 -8.26 -8.20
C LYS A 182 -3.67 -9.75 -8.54
N ASP A 183 -4.73 -10.13 -9.25
CA ASP A 183 -5.05 -11.54 -9.53
C ASP A 183 -3.99 -12.23 -10.41
N SER A 184 -3.29 -11.47 -11.24
CA SER A 184 -2.20 -11.97 -12.08
C SER A 184 -0.93 -12.35 -11.31
N VAL A 185 -0.85 -12.04 -10.01
CA VAL A 185 0.29 -12.42 -9.16
C VAL A 185 0.10 -13.85 -8.66
N ASP A 186 1.12 -14.68 -8.85
CA ASP A 186 1.19 -16.05 -8.32
C ASP A 186 1.57 -16.02 -6.82
N PHE A 187 0.60 -15.63 -5.99
CA PHE A 187 0.80 -15.62 -4.55
C PHE A 187 0.93 -17.04 -4.00
N ARG A 188 1.84 -17.21 -3.05
CA ARG A 188 1.80 -18.31 -2.07
C ARG A 188 1.06 -17.87 -0.81
N VAL A 189 0.56 -18.82 -0.02
CA VAL A 189 -0.14 -18.56 1.26
C VAL A 189 0.63 -17.59 2.15
N ASN A 190 1.95 -17.76 2.31
CA ASN A 190 2.78 -16.90 3.16
C ASN A 190 2.98 -15.49 2.59
N SER A 191 3.18 -15.36 1.28
CA SER A 191 3.28 -14.04 0.64
C SER A 191 1.94 -13.31 0.63
N LEU A 192 0.83 -14.05 0.49
CA LEU A 192 -0.51 -13.50 0.57
C LEU A 192 -0.83 -13.03 1.99
N ASP A 193 -0.50 -13.83 3.01
CA ASP A 193 -0.66 -13.44 4.42
C ASP A 193 0.12 -12.15 4.74
N TYR A 194 1.35 -12.02 4.23
CA TYR A 194 2.16 -10.80 4.38
C TYR A 194 1.50 -9.58 3.71
N VAL A 195 1.17 -9.69 2.43
CA VAL A 195 0.55 -8.59 1.67
C VAL A 195 -0.82 -8.22 2.26
N ALA A 196 -1.66 -9.21 2.57
CA ALA A 196 -2.96 -8.96 3.20
C ALA A 196 -2.83 -8.33 4.60
N SER A 197 -1.79 -8.67 5.37
CA SER A 197 -1.54 -8.01 6.65
C SER A 197 -1.18 -6.53 6.47
N HIS A 198 -0.36 -6.22 5.46
CA HIS A 198 -0.02 -4.84 5.12
C HIS A 198 -1.25 -4.04 4.68
N GLU A 199 -2.03 -4.58 3.75
CA GLU A 199 -3.21 -3.89 3.24
C GLU A 199 -4.31 -3.76 4.31
N LEU A 200 -4.48 -4.75 5.18
CA LEU A 200 -5.39 -4.66 6.32
C LEU A 200 -5.02 -3.53 7.28
N LEU A 201 -3.72 -3.27 7.48
CA LEU A 201 -3.27 -2.14 8.29
C LEU A 201 -3.68 -0.80 7.66
N HIS A 202 -3.58 -0.65 6.34
CA HIS A 202 -4.17 0.51 5.62
C HIS A 202 -5.69 0.55 5.79
N SER A 203 -6.40 -0.57 5.66
CA SER A 203 -7.85 -0.64 5.84
C SER A 203 -8.28 -0.10 7.21
N ILE A 204 -7.48 -0.34 8.25
CA ILE A 204 -7.70 0.17 9.61
C ILE A 204 -6.98 1.49 9.90
N GLY A 205 -6.53 2.18 8.87
CA GLY A 205 -6.08 3.55 8.98
C GLY A 205 -4.61 3.71 9.33
N VAL A 206 -3.75 2.72 9.14
CA VAL A 206 -2.30 2.85 9.30
C VAL A 206 -1.67 3.13 7.93
N GLY A 207 -0.85 4.17 7.81
CA GLY A 207 -0.11 4.50 6.61
C GLY A 207 1.29 3.92 6.60
N HIS A 208 1.99 4.07 5.49
CA HIS A 208 3.33 3.52 5.32
C HIS A 208 4.32 4.00 6.38
N SER A 209 5.25 3.11 6.75
CA SER A 209 6.47 3.41 7.52
C SER A 209 7.65 3.63 6.58
N VAL A 210 8.67 4.33 7.08
CA VAL A 210 9.97 4.51 6.38
C VAL A 210 11.02 3.48 6.84
N ASP A 211 10.70 2.65 7.83
CA ASP A 211 11.57 1.58 8.31
C ASP A 211 11.42 0.33 7.42
N PRO A 212 12.47 -0.13 6.70
CA PRO A 212 12.41 -1.35 5.89
C PRO A 212 12.07 -2.63 6.68
N GLY A 213 12.19 -2.61 8.01
CA GLY A 213 11.81 -3.71 8.89
C GLY A 213 10.30 -3.76 9.21
N SER A 214 9.58 -2.64 9.04
CA SER A 214 8.15 -2.53 9.33
C SER A 214 7.30 -3.32 8.33
N LEU A 215 6.20 -3.92 8.81
CA LEU A 215 5.18 -4.49 7.95
C LEU A 215 4.62 -3.44 6.99
N MET A 216 4.53 -2.19 7.44
CA MET A 216 4.03 -1.04 6.69
C MET A 216 5.09 -0.36 5.81
N TYR A 217 6.27 -0.94 5.62
CA TYR A 217 7.17 -0.46 4.58
C TYR A 217 6.54 -0.68 3.20
N PRO A 218 6.50 0.33 2.29
CA PRO A 218 5.75 0.24 1.04
C PRO A 218 6.27 -0.80 0.06
N VAL A 219 7.55 -1.16 0.14
CA VAL A 219 8.17 -2.17 -0.73
C VAL A 219 8.10 -3.52 -0.05
N TYR A 220 7.52 -4.50 -0.71
CA TYR A 220 7.38 -5.84 -0.18
C TYR A 220 8.72 -6.56 -0.11
N ARG A 221 8.90 -7.34 0.96
CA ARG A 221 10.10 -8.16 1.18
C ARG A 221 9.72 -9.62 1.26
N ASP A 222 10.68 -10.48 0.97
CA ASP A 222 10.53 -11.90 1.20
C ASP A 222 10.45 -12.17 2.71
N VAL A 223 9.45 -12.94 3.11
CA VAL A 223 9.25 -13.33 4.51
C VAL A 223 9.28 -14.84 4.67
N SER A 224 10.04 -15.31 5.65
CA SER A 224 10.05 -16.72 6.02
C SER A 224 8.74 -17.10 6.72
N PRO A 225 8.20 -18.31 6.50
CA PRO A 225 7.03 -18.79 7.21
C PRO A 225 7.22 -18.71 8.74
N GLY A 226 6.20 -18.23 9.45
CA GLY A 226 6.22 -18.13 10.91
C GLY A 226 7.01 -16.94 11.49
N SER A 227 7.50 -16.03 10.65
CA SER A 227 8.15 -14.80 11.12
C SER A 227 7.14 -13.89 11.84
N ASP A 228 7.58 -13.25 12.91
CA ASP A 228 6.85 -12.12 13.50
C ASP A 228 6.93 -10.93 12.54
N LEU A 229 5.81 -10.60 11.90
CA LEU A 229 5.77 -9.57 10.86
C LEU A 229 5.68 -8.15 11.44
N LEU A 230 5.14 -7.99 12.65
CA LEU A 230 4.90 -6.66 13.24
C LEU A 230 6.18 -6.16 13.91
N SER A 231 6.74 -5.09 13.37
CA SER A 231 7.84 -4.34 13.99
C SER A 231 7.37 -3.58 15.24
N ALA A 232 8.33 -2.99 15.97
CA ALA A 232 8.03 -2.09 17.08
C ALA A 232 7.23 -0.86 16.61
N ASP A 233 7.58 -0.28 15.45
CA ASP A 233 6.88 0.87 14.86
C ASP A 233 5.41 0.53 14.57
N ASP A 234 5.16 -0.64 13.97
CA ASP A 234 3.79 -1.10 13.68
C ASP A 234 2.96 -1.23 14.97
N ARG A 235 3.55 -1.83 16.01
CA ARG A 235 2.89 -2.03 17.31
C ARG A 235 2.60 -0.73 18.03
N ASP A 236 3.51 0.24 17.97
CA ASP A 236 3.33 1.54 18.61
C ASP A 236 2.16 2.31 17.96
N VAL A 237 2.06 2.29 16.63
CA VAL A 237 0.93 2.91 15.91
C VAL A 237 -0.38 2.19 16.21
N LEU A 238 -0.39 0.86 16.17
CA LEU A 238 -1.56 0.06 16.52
C LEU A 238 -2.01 0.33 17.97
N ALA A 239 -1.07 0.44 18.91
CA ALA A 239 -1.38 0.71 20.30
C ALA A 239 -1.99 2.11 20.50
N LEU A 240 -1.45 3.10 19.79
CA LEU A 240 -1.98 4.46 19.78
C LEU A 240 -3.43 4.48 19.28
N LEU A 241 -3.73 3.75 18.22
CA LEU A 241 -5.05 3.71 17.58
C LEU A 241 -6.07 2.85 18.32
N TYR A 242 -5.65 1.71 18.88
CA TYR A 242 -6.57 0.63 19.24
C TYR A 242 -6.28 -0.06 20.58
N SER A 243 -5.39 0.45 21.44
CA SER A 243 -5.07 -0.18 22.75
C SER A 243 -5.51 0.60 24.01
N ARG A 244 -6.35 1.64 23.87
CA ARG A 244 -6.99 2.32 25.02
C ARG A 244 -8.49 2.00 25.04
N PRO A 245 -9.07 1.64 26.21
CA PRO A 245 -10.52 1.51 26.39
C PRO A 245 -11.27 2.81 26.12
#